data_AF-W6VY06-F1
#
_entry.id   AF-W6VY06-F1
#
_cell.length_a   1.000
_cell.length_b   1.000
_cell.length_c   1.000
_cell.angle_alpha   90.00
_cell.angle_beta   90.00
_cell.angle_gamma   90.00
#
_symmetry.space_group_name_H-M   'P 1'
#
loop_
_entity.id
_entity.type
_entity.pdbx_description
1 polymer ?
#
loop_
_entity_poly.entity_id
_entity_poly.type
_entity_poly.pdbx_seq_one_letter_code
_entity_poly.pdbx_strand_id
1 'polypeptide(L)'
;MGAVTFRSAAYISGHEIEVSAKRAAGKGLERDKIMNIAQKITTWRKYRETVNELGRMSDRELNDLGIGRADIRRVARTAVGF
;
A
#
# COMPACT_ATOMS: atom_id res chain seq x y z
N MET A 1 -49.88 35.60 20.09
CA MET A 1 -48.67 36.17 19.47
C MET A 1 -47.51 35.25 19.80
N GLY A 2 -46.93 34.60 18.79
CA GLY A 2 -46.19 33.35 18.91
C GLY A 2 -44.79 33.47 19.50
N ALA A 3 -44.44 32.52 20.36
CA ALA A 3 -43.08 32.25 20.76
C ALA A 3 -42.34 31.62 19.57
N VAL A 4 -41.58 32.43 18.82
CA VAL A 4 -40.64 31.93 17.83
C VAL A 4 -39.47 31.32 18.59
N THR A 5 -39.50 30.01 18.74
CA THR A 5 -38.47 29.23 19.42
C THR A 5 -37.11 29.44 18.75
N PHE A 6 -36.20 30.08 19.47
CA PHE A 6 -34.78 30.17 19.13
C PHE A 6 -34.14 28.78 19.32
N ARG A 7 -34.39 27.85 18.40
CA ARG A 7 -33.71 26.56 18.38
C ARG A 7 -32.58 26.64 17.35
N SER A 8 -31.34 26.56 17.84
CA SER A 8 -30.25 25.84 17.18
C SER A 8 -29.37 26.58 16.16
N ALA A 9 -28.34 27.28 16.67
CA ALA A 9 -27.05 27.38 15.97
C ALA A 9 -26.19 26.10 16.15
N ALA A 10 -26.42 25.34 17.23
CA ALA A 10 -25.70 24.10 17.51
C ALA A 10 -26.06 22.92 16.59
N TYR A 11 -27.31 22.82 16.09
CA TYR A 11 -27.66 21.78 15.09
C TYR A 11 -26.94 21.98 13.76
N ILE A 12 -26.80 23.23 13.33
CA ILE A 12 -26.22 23.55 12.01
C ILE A 12 -24.72 23.24 12.03
N SER A 13 -24.02 23.61 13.11
CA SER A 13 -22.60 23.32 13.28
C SER A 13 -22.27 21.81 13.36
N GLY A 14 -23.09 21.02 14.06
CA GLY A 14 -22.87 19.57 14.16
C GLY A 14 -23.01 18.84 12.81
N HIS A 15 -23.97 19.25 11.98
CA HIS A 15 -24.24 18.61 10.69
C HIS A 15 -23.16 18.94 9.63
N GLU A 16 -22.57 20.14 9.68
CA GLU A 16 -21.47 20.52 8.78
C GLU A 16 -20.16 19.80 9.10
N ILE A 17 -19.90 19.57 10.40
CA ILE A 17 -18.72 18.82 10.87
C ILE A 17 -18.83 17.34 10.47
N GLU A 18 -19.98 16.70 10.67
CA GLU A 18 -20.19 15.29 10.32
C GLU A 18 -20.09 15.05 8.80
N VAL A 19 -20.68 15.93 7.98
CA VAL A 19 -20.65 15.81 6.52
C VAL A 19 -19.23 16.00 5.97
N SER A 20 -18.43 16.88 6.56
CA SER A 20 -17.04 17.10 6.16
C SER A 20 -16.14 15.91 6.52
N ALA A 21 -16.34 15.31 7.70
CA ALA A 21 -15.62 14.12 8.13
C ALA A 21 -15.93 12.89 7.26
N LYS A 22 -17.20 12.65 6.91
CA LYS A 22 -17.59 11.53 6.03
C LYS A 22 -17.01 11.65 4.62
N ARG A 23 -16.92 12.87 4.08
CA ARG A 23 -16.27 13.13 2.79
C ARG A 23 -14.75 12.91 2.84
N ALA A 24 -14.09 13.26 3.94
CA ALA A 24 -12.66 13.01 4.13
C ALA A 24 -12.34 11.51 4.29
N ALA A 25 -13.16 10.77 5.04
CA ALA A 25 -13.01 9.33 5.25
C ALA A 25 -13.08 8.52 3.94
N GLY A 26 -13.98 8.89 3.02
CA GLY A 26 -14.10 8.24 1.70
C GLY A 26 -12.85 8.40 0.83
N LYS A 27 -12.20 9.58 0.87
CA LYS A 27 -10.96 9.86 0.12
C LYS A 27 -9.73 9.19 0.72
N GLY A 28 -9.72 8.91 2.03
CA GLY A 28 -8.63 8.19 2.69
C GLY A 28 -8.50 6.75 2.20
N LEU A 29 -9.62 6.03 2.17
CA LEU A 29 -9.64 4.61 1.80
C LEU A 29 -9.16 4.35 0.36
N GLU A 30 -9.50 5.22 -0.58
CA GLU A 30 -9.07 5.10 -1.98
C GLU A 30 -7.56 5.32 -2.11
N ARG A 31 -7.01 6.32 -1.41
CA ARG A 31 -5.57 6.55 -1.35
C ARG A 31 -4.81 5.38 -0.73
N ASP A 32 -5.31 4.85 0.38
CA ASP A 32 -4.70 3.69 1.05
C ASP A 32 -4.69 2.45 0.14
N LYS A 33 -5.77 2.22 -0.61
CA LYS A 33 -5.84 1.16 -1.61
C LYS A 33 -4.82 1.36 -2.73
N ILE A 34 -4.71 2.56 -3.29
CA ILE A 34 -3.73 2.88 -4.35
C ILE A 34 -2.30 2.69 -3.84
N MET A 35 -1.99 3.19 -2.65
CA MET A 35 -0.66 3.03 -2.04
C MET A 35 -0.30 1.57 -1.82
N ASN A 36 -1.25 0.74 -1.35
CA ASN A 36 -1.04 -0.70 -1.17
C ASN A 36 -0.78 -1.41 -2.51
N ILE A 37 -1.55 -1.07 -3.56
CA ILE A 37 -1.34 -1.65 -4.91
C ILE A 37 0.01 -1.22 -5.49
N ALA A 38 0.35 0.06 -5.40
CA ALA A 38 1.63 0.59 -5.89
C ALA A 38 2.83 -0.08 -5.20
N GLN A 39 2.72 -0.29 -3.88
CA GLN A 39 3.73 -1.02 -3.11
C GLN A 39 3.84 -2.47 -3.57
N LYS A 40 2.72 -3.19 -3.74
CA LYS A 40 2.71 -4.57 -4.25
C LYS A 40 3.33 -4.70 -5.64
N ILE A 41 3.05 -3.77 -6.54
CA ILE A 41 3.64 -3.76 -7.90
C ILE A 41 5.14 -3.55 -7.82
N THR A 42 5.60 -2.62 -6.97
CA THR A 42 7.03 -2.34 -6.78
C THR A 42 7.76 -3.55 -6.20
N THR A 43 7.18 -4.21 -5.18
CA THR A 43 7.68 -5.47 -4.61
C THR A 43 7.77 -6.57 -5.66
N TRP A 44 6.74 -6.74 -6.49
CA TRP A 44 6.75 -7.72 -7.59
C TRP A 44 7.83 -7.42 -8.63
N ARG A 45 8.02 -6.15 -8.99
CA ARG A 45 9.06 -5.73 -9.93
C ARG A 45 10.45 -6.08 -9.40
N LYS A 46 10.74 -5.74 -8.14
CA LYS A 46 12.02 -6.08 -7.49
C LYS A 46 12.26 -7.59 -7.45
N TYR A 47 11.24 -8.37 -7.10
CA TYR A 47 11.34 -9.84 -7.13
C TYR A 47 11.73 -10.35 -8.53
N ARG A 48 11.07 -9.86 -9.58
CA ARG A 48 11.34 -10.26 -10.96
C ARG A 48 12.74 -9.84 -11.42
N GLU A 49 13.17 -8.65 -11.04
CA GLU A 49 14.52 -8.14 -11.28
C GLU A 49 15.56 -9.08 -10.67
N THR A 50 15.47 -9.38 -9.38
CA THR A 50 16.39 -10.32 -8.71
C THR A 50 16.39 -11.71 -9.34
N VAL A 51 15.21 -12.26 -9.69
CA VAL A 51 15.14 -13.56 -10.38
C VAL A 51 15.84 -13.53 -11.74
N ASN A 52 15.68 -12.44 -12.50
CA ASN A 52 16.29 -12.30 -13.82
C ASN A 52 17.80 -12.10 -13.73
N GLU A 53 18.26 -11.29 -12.77
CA GLU A 53 19.69 -11.04 -12.53
C GLU A 53 20.39 -12.32 -12.12
N LEU A 54 19.95 -12.97 -11.04
CA LEU A 54 20.52 -14.24 -10.58
C LEU A 54 20.36 -15.35 -11.64
N GLY A 55 19.27 -15.35 -12.40
CA GLY A 55 19.02 -16.35 -13.44
C GLY A 55 19.94 -16.23 -14.66
N ARG A 56 20.57 -15.06 -14.86
CA ARG A 56 21.56 -14.79 -15.93
C ARG A 56 23.00 -15.07 -15.48
N MET A 57 23.25 -15.18 -14.18
CA MET A 57 24.56 -15.53 -13.64
C MET A 57 24.88 -17.00 -13.96
N SER A 58 26.17 -17.28 -14.15
CA SER A 58 26.68 -18.63 -14.33
C SER A 58 26.63 -19.43 -13.02
N ASP A 59 26.67 -20.76 -13.13
CA ASP A 59 26.67 -21.63 -11.96
C ASP A 59 27.87 -21.37 -11.03
N ARG A 60 29.02 -20.91 -11.57
CA ARG A 60 30.18 -20.53 -10.75
C ARG A 60 29.89 -19.27 -9.95
N GLU A 61 29.42 -18.21 -10.59
CA GLU A 61 29.11 -16.94 -9.90
C GLU A 61 28.01 -17.13 -8.84
N LEU A 62 27.01 -17.98 -9.12
CA LEU A 62 26.01 -18.37 -8.14
C LEU A 62 26.62 -19.14 -6.96
N ASN A 63 27.53 -20.09 -7.23
CA ASN A 63 28.24 -20.82 -6.18
C ASN A 63 29.15 -19.92 -5.34
N ASP A 64 29.79 -18.91 -5.93
CA ASP A 64 30.62 -17.95 -5.20
C ASP A 64 29.79 -17.11 -4.21
N LEU A 65 28.49 -16.92 -4.51
CA LEU A 65 27.52 -16.32 -3.60
C LEU A 65 26.89 -17.32 -2.61
N GLY A 66 27.22 -18.61 -2.72
CA GLY A 66 26.59 -19.68 -1.95
C GLY A 66 25.12 -19.92 -2.31
N ILE A 67 24.70 -19.60 -3.54
CA ILE A 67 23.31 -19.72 -4.02
C ILE A 67 23.22 -20.87 -5.01
N GLY A 68 22.38 -21.86 -4.73
CA GLY A 68 22.00 -22.88 -5.72
C GLY A 68 21.00 -22.33 -6.73
N ARG A 69 21.03 -22.81 -7.98
CA ARG A 69 20.08 -22.36 -9.03
C ARG A 69 18.60 -22.57 -8.64
N ALA A 70 18.32 -23.62 -7.87
CA ALA A 70 16.99 -23.90 -7.32
C ALA A 70 16.56 -22.86 -6.25
N ASP A 71 17.52 -22.24 -5.56
CA ASP A 71 17.27 -21.28 -4.48
C ASP A 71 16.98 -19.86 -4.97
N ILE A 72 17.25 -19.54 -6.24
CA ILE A 72 17.06 -18.18 -6.79
C ILE A 72 15.69 -17.60 -6.45
N ARG A 73 14.61 -18.39 -6.59
CA ARG A 73 13.25 -17.93 -6.28
C ARG A 73 13.03 -17.70 -4.78
N ARG A 74 13.68 -18.50 -3.93
CA ARG A 74 13.62 -18.36 -2.47
C ARG A 74 14.36 -17.10 -2.04
N VAL A 75 15.59 -16.91 -2.52
CA VAL A 75 16.41 -15.72 -2.25
C VAL A 75 15.70 -14.44 -2.71
N ALA A 76 15.18 -14.42 -3.94
CA ALA A 76 14.45 -13.27 -4.46
C ALA A 76 13.19 -12.94 -3.65
N ARG A 77 12.54 -13.95 -3.06
CA ARG A 77 11.37 -13.77 -2.20
C ARG A 77 11.78 -13.17 -0.85
N THR A 78 12.84 -13.67 -0.23
CA THR A 78 13.42 -13.11 1.00
C THR A 78 13.88 -11.66 0.81
N ALA A 79 14.50 -11.33 -0.34
CA ALA A 79 15.01 -9.99 -0.64
C ALA A 79 13.94 -8.89 -0.63
N VAL A 80 12.68 -9.24 -0.91
CA VAL A 80 11.56 -8.28 -0.93
C VAL A 80 10.66 -8.36 0.31
N GLY A 81 11.07 -9.12 1.34
CA GLY A 81 10.42 -9.15 2.65
C GLY A 81 9.16 -10.04 2.72
N PHE A 82 9.17 -11.16 2.02
CA PHE A 82 8.17 -12.23 2.18
C PHE A 82 8.61 -13.31 3.16
#